data_AF-A0A061QRR7-F1
#
_entry.id   AF-A0A061QRR7-F1
#
_cell.length_a   1.000
_cell.length_b   1.000
_cell.length_c   1.000
_cell.angle_alpha   90.00
_cell.angle_beta   90.00
_cell.angle_gamma   90.00
#
_symmetry.space_group_name_H-M   'P 1'
#
loop_
_entity.id
_entity.type
_entity.pdbx_description
1 polymer ?
#
loop_
_entity_poly.entity_id
_entity_poly.type
_entity_poly.pdbx_seq_one_letter_code
_entity_poly.pdbx_strand_id
1 'polypeptide(L)'
;HTQCDHSRHSTEEPSPPSPQVWKLSGADLCEIARNSVMQSGFPQAVKLHWVGPYWRVGPEGNDIQKTNVPNLRIRYRTDAYQAELRFVLAGAGTYQERIAAIAARSESN
;
A
#
# COMPACT_ATOMS: atom_id res chain seq x y z
N HIS A 1 28.44 23.35 28.13
CA HIS A 1 28.31 22.93 29.54
C HIS A 1 27.73 21.53 29.61
N THR A 2 28.61 20.58 29.88
CA THR A 2 28.35 19.22 30.32
C THR A 2 27.79 19.23 31.74
N GLN A 3 26.80 18.37 32.00
CA GLN A 3 26.55 17.61 33.24
C GLN A 3 25.45 16.59 32.84
N CYS A 4 25.77 15.36 32.45
CA CYS A 4 26.11 14.21 33.29
C CYS A 4 25.18 13.98 34.48
N ASP A 5 24.29 12.99 34.28
CA ASP A 5 24.25 11.73 35.02
C ASP A 5 23.54 11.71 36.39
N HIS A 6 22.36 11.09 36.44
CA HIS A 6 21.83 10.41 37.62
C HIS A 6 21.28 9.05 37.18
N SER A 7 22.13 8.04 37.31
CA SER A 7 21.83 6.65 37.68
C SER A 7 20.34 6.32 37.83
N ARG A 8 19.79 5.54 36.90
CA ARG A 8 18.87 4.46 37.27
C ARG A 8 19.42 3.17 36.72
N HIS A 9 19.68 2.29 37.68
CA HIS A 9 20.04 0.90 37.50
C HIS A 9 19.39 0.28 36.28
N SER A 10 20.21 -0.42 35.50
CA SER A 10 19.78 -1.49 34.61
C SER A 10 18.88 -2.45 35.38
N THR A 11 17.57 -2.21 35.35
CA THR A 11 16.63 -3.32 35.42
C THR A 11 16.73 -4.00 34.07
N GLU A 12 17.51 -5.08 34.03
CA GLU A 12 17.33 -6.16 33.08
C GLU A 12 15.95 -6.81 33.31
N GLU A 13 14.90 -6.01 33.19
CA GLU A 13 13.57 -6.54 32.96
C GLU A 13 13.56 -6.91 31.49
N PRO A 14 13.44 -8.20 31.12
CA PRO A 14 13.21 -8.55 29.75
C PRO A 14 11.86 -7.94 29.38
N SER A 15 11.88 -6.79 28.72
CA SER A 15 10.71 -6.27 28.04
C SER A 15 10.22 -7.42 27.16
N PRO A 16 9.01 -7.97 27.41
CA PRO A 16 8.56 -9.14 26.67
C PRO A 16 8.62 -8.77 25.19
N PRO A 17 9.23 -9.62 24.33
CA PRO A 17 9.27 -9.33 22.91
C PRO A 17 7.82 -9.09 22.49
N SER A 18 7.51 -7.89 22.01
CA SER A 18 6.17 -7.58 21.54
C SER A 18 5.80 -8.70 20.56
N PRO A 19 4.76 -9.51 20.81
CA PRO A 19 4.39 -10.57 19.90
C PRO A 19 4.15 -9.89 18.56
N GLN A 20 4.94 -10.24 17.55
CA GLN A 20 4.74 -9.70 16.20
C GLN A 20 3.35 -10.17 15.76
N VAL A 21 2.35 -9.28 15.91
CA VAL A 21 0.94 -9.57 15.67
C VAL A 21 0.72 -10.03 14.22
N TRP A 22 1.60 -9.61 13.32
CA TRP A 22 1.58 -9.95 11.91
C TRP A 22 2.84 -10.72 11.52
N LYS A 23 2.66 -11.96 11.04
CA LYS A 23 3.74 -12.76 10.46
C LYS A 23 4.02 -12.28 9.03
N LEU A 24 4.75 -11.19 8.91
CA LEU A 24 5.14 -10.61 7.63
C LEU A 24 6.37 -11.34 7.07
N SER A 25 6.30 -11.75 5.81
CA SER A 25 7.47 -12.25 5.08
C SER A 25 8.41 -11.10 4.70
N GLY A 26 9.65 -11.44 4.30
CA GLY A 26 10.60 -10.43 3.79
C GLY A 26 10.05 -9.66 2.59
N ALA A 27 9.31 -10.33 1.69
CA ALA A 27 8.66 -9.67 0.57
C ALA A 27 7.54 -8.70 1.01
N ASP A 28 6.81 -9.00 2.10
CA ASP A 28 5.80 -8.11 2.66
C ASP A 28 6.44 -6.82 3.22
N LEU A 29 7.54 -6.97 3.96
CA LEU A 29 8.27 -5.83 4.51
C LEU A 29 8.89 -4.96 3.40
N CYS A 30 9.49 -5.57 2.39
CA CYS A 30 10.03 -4.86 1.23
C CYS A 30 8.95 -4.14 0.43
N GLU A 31 7.76 -4.74 0.30
CA GLU A 31 6.63 -4.11 -0.35
C GLU A 31 6.15 -2.88 0.43
N ILE A 32 6.05 -2.99 1.76
CA ILE A 32 5.73 -1.85 2.62
C ILE A 32 6.79 -0.75 2.47
N ALA A 33 8.08 -1.09 2.53
CA ALA A 33 9.17 -0.13 2.38
C ALA A 33 9.13 0.59 1.02
N ARG A 34 8.92 -0.15 -0.07
CA ARG A 34 8.72 0.40 -1.42
C ARG A 34 7.56 1.40 -1.45
N ASN A 35 6.42 1.03 -0.85
CA ASN A 35 5.24 1.89 -0.81
C ASN A 35 5.46 3.16 0.02
N SER A 36 6.19 3.07 1.14
CA SER A 36 6.59 4.23 1.94
C SER A 36 7.43 5.22 1.14
N VAL A 37 8.38 4.74 0.32
CA VAL A 37 9.15 5.61 -0.59
C VAL A 37 8.24 6.29 -1.60
N MET A 38 7.29 5.57 -2.20
CA MET A 38 6.37 6.16 -3.19
C MET A 38 5.48 7.25 -2.58
N GLN A 39 4.95 7.02 -1.37
CA GLN A 39 4.05 7.93 -0.65
C GLN A 39 4.76 9.13 -0.01
N SER A 40 6.07 9.05 0.18
CA SER A 40 6.87 10.14 0.74
C SER A 40 6.90 11.40 -0.14
N GLY A 41 7.36 12.51 0.42
CA GLY A 41 7.67 13.75 -0.31
C GLY A 41 9.05 13.79 -0.99
N PHE A 42 9.78 12.66 -1.12
CA PHE A 42 11.13 12.69 -1.68
C PHE A 42 11.15 13.15 -3.15
N PRO A 43 12.23 13.82 -3.60
CA PRO A 43 12.40 14.18 -5.00
C PRO A 43 12.33 12.96 -5.93
N GLN A 44 11.83 13.16 -7.15
CA GLN A 44 11.68 12.09 -8.14
C GLN A 44 12.99 11.34 -8.42
N ALA A 45 14.13 12.05 -8.46
CA ALA A 45 15.43 11.43 -8.65
C ALA A 45 15.79 10.42 -7.55
N VAL A 46 15.46 10.72 -6.30
CA VAL A 46 15.68 9.82 -5.15
C VAL A 46 14.77 8.60 -5.24
N LYS A 47 13.47 8.82 -5.54
CA LYS A 47 12.52 7.72 -5.75
C LYS A 47 12.97 6.80 -6.88
N LEU A 48 13.36 7.35 -8.03
CA LEU A 48 13.87 6.57 -9.16
C LEU A 48 15.13 5.78 -8.80
N HIS A 49 16.02 6.38 -8.01
CA HIS A 49 17.21 5.71 -7.52
C HIS A 49 16.87 4.50 -6.63
N TRP A 50 15.94 4.63 -5.68
CA TRP A 50 15.60 3.59 -4.71
C TRP A 50 14.58 2.53 -5.18
N VAL A 51 13.59 2.90 -6.00
CA VAL A 51 12.51 1.96 -6.39
C VAL A 51 12.44 1.67 -7.89
N GLY A 52 13.16 2.42 -8.72
CA GLY A 52 13.10 2.30 -10.17
C GLY A 52 11.96 3.13 -10.79
N PRO A 53 11.53 2.82 -12.03
CA PRO A 53 10.59 3.63 -12.81
C PRO A 53 9.14 3.51 -12.32
N TYR A 54 8.87 3.97 -11.10
CA TYR A 54 7.63 3.77 -10.35
C TYR A 54 6.35 4.32 -11.01
N TRP A 55 6.47 5.18 -12.03
CA TRP A 55 5.33 5.73 -12.78
C TRP A 55 4.71 4.73 -13.76
N ARG A 56 5.40 3.62 -14.07
CA ARG A 56 4.84 2.56 -14.93
C ARG A 56 3.94 1.65 -14.10
N VAL A 57 2.74 1.39 -14.61
CA VAL A 57 1.75 0.56 -13.92
C VAL A 57 2.16 -0.91 -13.95
N GLY A 58 1.98 -1.61 -12.84
CA GLY A 58 2.25 -3.04 -12.74
C GLY A 58 3.74 -3.38 -12.63
N PRO A 59 4.12 -4.62 -12.99
CA PRO A 59 5.50 -5.12 -12.85
C PRO A 59 6.54 -4.27 -13.58
N GLU A 60 6.11 -3.61 -14.64
CA GLU A 60 6.88 -2.70 -15.50
C GLU A 60 7.46 -1.49 -14.74
N GLY A 61 6.87 -1.11 -13.60
CA GLY A 61 7.36 -0.04 -12.72
C GLY A 61 8.09 -0.53 -11.49
N ASN A 62 8.50 -1.80 -11.48
CA ASN A 62 9.19 -2.41 -10.36
C ASN A 62 10.56 -2.94 -10.79
N ASP A 63 11.61 -2.41 -10.16
CA ASP A 63 12.94 -2.96 -10.26
C ASP A 63 13.18 -3.91 -9.08
N ILE A 64 13.18 -5.22 -9.34
CA ILE A 64 13.37 -6.25 -8.30
C ILE A 64 14.73 -6.09 -7.62
N GLN A 65 15.78 -5.70 -8.35
CA GLN A 65 17.14 -5.59 -7.80
C GLN A 65 17.24 -4.46 -6.76
N LYS A 66 16.35 -3.47 -6.84
CA LYS A 66 16.31 -2.35 -5.91
C LYS A 66 15.31 -2.55 -4.78
N THR A 67 14.13 -3.09 -5.10
CA THR A 67 13.01 -3.14 -4.17
C THR A 67 12.90 -4.46 -3.42
N ASN A 68 13.52 -5.54 -3.93
CA ASN A 68 13.36 -6.91 -3.44
C ASN A 68 11.89 -7.39 -3.40
N VAL A 69 11.00 -6.75 -4.16
CA VAL A 69 9.60 -7.15 -4.29
C VAL A 69 9.44 -7.95 -5.59
N PRO A 70 8.94 -9.21 -5.55
CA PRO A 70 8.73 -10.00 -6.77
C PRO A 70 7.71 -9.36 -7.72
N ASN A 71 7.99 -9.39 -9.03
CA ASN A 71 7.07 -8.87 -10.05
C ASN A 71 5.69 -9.54 -10.05
N LEU A 72 5.62 -10.84 -9.71
CA LEU A 72 4.36 -11.55 -9.56
C LEU A 72 3.45 -10.92 -8.49
N ARG A 73 4.03 -10.45 -7.39
CA ARG A 73 3.30 -9.77 -6.32
C ARG A 73 2.73 -8.44 -6.78
N ILE A 74 3.50 -7.65 -7.52
CA ILE A 74 3.03 -6.38 -8.12
C ILE A 74 1.93 -6.64 -9.16
N ARG A 75 2.09 -7.68 -10.00
CA ARG A 75 1.06 -8.11 -10.96
C ARG A 75 -0.25 -8.43 -10.24
N TYR A 76 -0.20 -9.30 -9.24
CA TYR A 76 -1.38 -9.67 -8.46
C TYR A 76 -2.10 -8.46 -7.87
N ARG A 77 -1.36 -7.53 -7.25
CA ARG A 77 -1.96 -6.29 -6.70
C ARG A 77 -2.61 -5.43 -7.77
N THR A 78 -1.99 -5.33 -8.95
CA THR A 78 -2.53 -4.57 -10.07
C THR A 78 -3.81 -5.20 -10.61
N ASP A 79 -3.81 -6.52 -10.78
CA ASP A 79 -4.94 -7.27 -11.33
C ASP A 79 -6.12 -7.26 -10.35
N ALA A 80 -5.87 -7.43 -9.05
CA ALA A 80 -6.88 -7.33 -8.00
C ALA A 80 -7.52 -5.93 -7.97
N TYR A 81 -6.71 -4.87 -7.99
CA TYR A 81 -7.21 -3.50 -8.04
C TYR A 81 -8.09 -3.25 -9.27
N GLN A 82 -7.68 -3.73 -10.45
CA GLN A 82 -8.48 -3.59 -11.65
C GLN A 82 -9.79 -4.39 -11.57
N ALA A 83 -9.78 -5.57 -10.98
CA ALA A 83 -10.98 -6.38 -10.77
C ALA A 83 -11.97 -5.67 -9.82
N GLU A 84 -11.48 -5.14 -8.69
CA GLU A 84 -12.27 -4.37 -7.73
C GLU A 84 -12.86 -3.11 -8.36
N LEU A 85 -12.05 -2.37 -9.13
CA LEU A 85 -12.52 -1.17 -9.83
C LEU A 85 -13.63 -1.50 -10.84
N ARG A 86 -13.46 -2.55 -11.65
CA ARG A 86 -14.49 -3.00 -12.59
C ARG A 86 -15.78 -3.38 -11.86
N PHE A 87 -15.67 -4.07 -10.73
CA PHE A 87 -16.81 -4.46 -9.92
C PHE A 87 -17.60 -3.25 -9.41
N VAL A 88 -16.90 -2.26 -8.83
CA VAL A 88 -17.53 -1.03 -8.33
C VAL A 88 -18.18 -0.23 -9.46
N LEU A 89 -17.50 -0.07 -10.60
CA LEU A 89 -18.05 0.68 -11.73
C LEU A 89 -19.28 0.01 -12.34
N ALA A 90 -19.28 -1.32 -12.47
CA ALA A 90 -20.46 -2.06 -12.91
C ALA A 90 -21.63 -1.89 -11.92
N GLY A 91 -21.35 -1.99 -10.61
CA GLY A 91 -22.34 -1.72 -9.57
C GLY A 91 -22.93 -0.31 -9.64
N ALA A 92 -22.10 0.70 -9.89
CA ALA A 92 -22.55 2.08 -10.02
C ALA A 92 -23.49 2.29 -11.23
N GLY A 93 -23.18 1.70 -12.39
CA GLY A 93 -24.04 1.77 -13.57
C GLY A 93 -25.40 1.13 -13.33
N THR A 94 -25.44 -0.08 -12.79
CA THR A 94 -26.70 -0.77 -12.46
C THR A 94 -27.52 -0.02 -11.42
N TYR A 95 -26.88 0.66 -10.46
CA TYR A 95 -27.59 1.49 -9.49
C TYR A 95 -28.26 2.70 -10.17
N GLN A 96 -27.55 3.39 -11.06
CA GLN A 96 -28.10 4.53 -11.80
C GLN A 96 -29.30 4.12 -12.66
N GLU A 97 -29.21 2.99 -13.36
CA GLU A 97 -30.31 2.44 -14.15
C GLU A 97 -31.54 2.14 -13.29
N ARG A 98 -31.35 1.54 -12.11
CA ARG A 98 -32.44 1.26 -11.18
C ARG A 98 -33.12 2.53 -10.66
N ILE A 99 -32.35 3.57 -10.32
CA ILE A 99 -32.88 4.86 -9.87
C ILE A 99 -33.68 5.54 -10.99
N ALA A 100 -33.15 5.56 -12.21
CA ALA A 100 -33.84 6.13 -13.37
C ALA A 100 -35.16 5.38 -13.66
N ALA A 101 -35.16 4.05 -13.58
CA ALA A 101 -36.37 3.25 -13.78
C ALA A 101 -37.45 3.49 -12.71
N ILE A 102 -37.05 3.80 -11.46
CA ILE A 102 -37.99 4.18 -10.40
C ILE A 102 -38.59 5.56 -10.68
N ALA A 103 -37.76 6.54 -11.03
CA ALA A 103 -38.21 7.89 -11.36
C ALA A 103 -39.18 7.90 -12.56
N ALA A 104 -38.86 7.16 -13.63
CA ALA A 104 -39.73 7.05 -14.80
C ALA A 104 -41.11 6.43 -14.49
N ARG A 105 -41.20 5.49 -13.53
CA ARG A 105 -42.48 4.92 -13.11
C ARG A 105 -43.32 5.89 -12.28
N SER A 106 -42.70 6.76 -11.48
CA SER A 106 -43.42 7.77 -10.72
C SER A 106 -44.00 8.89 -11.57
N GLU A 107 -43.42 9.16 -12.75
CA GLU A 107 -43.94 10.16 -13.70
C GLU A 107 -45.10 9.63 -14.55
N SER A 108 -45.28 8.31 -14.63
CA SER A 108 -46.35 7.66 -15.39
C SER A 108 -47.65 7.39 -14.59
N ASN A 109 -47.67 7.74 -13.29
CA ASN A 109 -48.83 7.62 -12.38
C ASN A 109 -49.32 9.01 -11.99
#